data_AF-A0A8T6EG99-F1
#
_entry.id   AF-A0A8T6EG99-F1
#
_cell.length_a   1.000
_cell.length_b   1.000
_cell.length_c   1.000
_cell.angle_alpha   90.00
_cell.angle_beta   90.00
_cell.angle_gamma   90.00
#
_symmetry.space_group_name_H-M   'P 1'
#
loop_
_entity.id
_entity.type
_entity.pdbx_description
1 polymer ?
#
loop_
_entity_poly.entity_id
_entity_poly.type
_entity_poly.pdbx_seq_one_letter_code
_entity_poly.pdbx_strand_id
1 'polypeptide(L)'
;MSNPFKKRATEFFVNDESFLAAITPLPIRAFFKDNCDRLYDRLVIVSGTPGSGKTTLARLFQYRTIKTLLNHIDLESYSDIESALSECGMLVDHVPTKLTCRISLTTDYREFWEFPYPPEIRTRLLESMLQARTCLAWIQNIEAAGHSLQEVTVVPKNTSVAAAASIGVESVADLYKKASQVELAIYNISAALLPPALDQLPAIAIAPYRPFDVIEEFQVASDNQVSNLNPLVIFDDAHELHITQFDFLTSWLVRRELPIGRWIMTRYDALSPEQVFQGAESRAIEDLKRVQTKRDITEIRFHSDDNRKAERKRFQKMARDMSTRYIRMMPVFEQRGISDLASVLQNDPPKLTKGQLANLRDLVSKDHEKYGISMQWREQIQHKVQNYAKGTTDQDVGEDVQVAMERILLHRFANRLRPSDLFSRRQDVEPSKPMKCDSGVAHGAQIQLMHRFGRPYYYGINTLCDSGSNNPELFLQLAERLVEQAETKIVRNRPASLSSREQHRLLRERGSEIVNSWTFPECDNVRALIELISSLCRVATLKENAPLGAGANSYGIPQSDFNELPIENPHLARVLQFGISYNAIQLVQNHKTKGDLWCLLEIGGAASLHYGLPFYRGGFIEGSIHELSVTITR
;
A
#
# COMPACT_ATOMS: atom_id res chain seq x y z
N MET A 1 -9.33 20.73 -18.14
CA MET A 1 -8.23 19.83 -17.73
C MET A 1 -8.83 18.66 -16.99
N SER A 2 -8.21 17.48 -17.10
CA SER A 2 -8.67 16.28 -16.39
C SER A 2 -8.32 16.36 -14.91
N ASN A 3 -9.22 15.88 -14.04
CA ASN A 3 -8.97 15.73 -12.61
C ASN A 3 -7.82 14.71 -12.38
N PRO A 4 -6.70 15.09 -11.74
CA PRO A 4 -5.53 14.22 -11.54
C PRO A 4 -5.78 13.08 -10.56
N PHE A 5 -6.86 13.14 -9.75
CA PHE A 5 -7.24 12.05 -8.85
C PHE A 5 -7.83 10.83 -9.59
N LYS A 6 -8.18 10.95 -10.87
CA LYS A 6 -8.85 9.89 -11.66
C LYS A 6 -7.95 8.79 -12.19
N LYS A 7 -6.65 9.06 -12.33
CA LYS A 7 -5.69 8.15 -12.96
C LYS A 7 -4.43 8.03 -12.11
N ARG A 8 -3.68 6.95 -12.31
CA ARG A 8 -2.37 6.79 -11.65
C ARG A 8 -1.41 7.87 -12.13
N ALA A 9 -0.56 8.37 -11.25
CA ALA A 9 0.44 9.39 -11.58
C ALA A 9 1.28 9.03 -12.82
N THR A 10 1.70 7.77 -12.91
CA THR A 10 2.51 7.24 -14.01
C THR A 10 1.77 7.12 -15.33
N GLU A 11 0.44 7.00 -15.29
CA GLU A 11 -0.44 6.93 -16.47
C GLU A 11 -0.93 8.33 -16.89
N PHE A 12 -0.99 9.26 -15.94
CA PHE A 12 -1.54 10.60 -16.14
C PHE A 12 -0.50 11.60 -16.65
N PHE A 13 0.71 11.58 -16.08
CA PHE A 13 1.75 12.56 -16.42
C PHE A 13 2.73 11.98 -17.44
N VAL A 14 2.73 12.47 -18.67
CA VAL A 14 3.69 12.01 -19.70
C VAL A 14 5.04 12.70 -19.53
N ASN A 15 5.05 14.01 -19.32
CA ASN A 15 6.26 14.80 -19.04
C ASN A 15 6.76 14.57 -17.61
N ASP A 16 8.08 14.51 -17.44
CA ASP A 16 8.77 14.39 -16.16
C ASP A 16 8.57 15.61 -15.25
N GLU A 17 8.46 16.84 -15.78
CA GLU A 17 8.17 18.02 -14.95
C GLU A 17 6.78 17.94 -14.29
N SER A 18 5.76 17.60 -15.09
CA SER A 18 4.39 17.43 -14.58
C SER A 18 4.29 16.25 -13.60
N PHE A 19 5.09 15.20 -13.84
CA PHE A 19 5.23 14.09 -12.92
C PHE A 19 5.85 14.54 -11.59
N LEU A 20 7.00 15.22 -11.61
CA LEU A 20 7.70 15.69 -10.41
C LEU A 20 6.83 16.63 -9.55
N ALA A 21 6.01 17.48 -10.16
CA ALA A 21 5.07 18.34 -9.45
C ALA A 21 4.06 17.55 -8.58
N ALA A 22 3.69 16.35 -9.00
CA ALA A 22 2.70 15.50 -8.33
C ALA A 22 3.31 14.56 -7.27
N ILE A 23 4.64 14.43 -7.21
CA ILE A 23 5.32 13.39 -6.44
C ILE A 23 5.63 13.85 -5.01
N THR A 24 5.40 12.95 -4.06
CA THR A 24 5.80 13.12 -2.67
C THR A 24 7.12 12.39 -2.39
N PRO A 25 8.09 13.02 -1.70
CA PRO A 25 9.38 12.39 -1.36
C PRO A 25 9.32 11.46 -0.15
N LEU A 26 8.20 11.44 0.58
CA LEU A 26 8.05 10.69 1.82
C LEU A 26 8.27 9.17 1.68
N PRO A 27 7.81 8.48 0.61
CA PRO A 27 8.08 7.05 0.42
C PRO A 27 9.57 6.71 0.32
N ILE A 28 10.38 7.59 -0.29
CA ILE A 28 11.83 7.38 -0.45
C ILE A 28 12.46 7.26 0.94
N ARG A 29 12.20 8.25 1.80
CA ARG A 29 12.69 8.26 3.18
C ARG A 29 12.14 7.12 4.04
N ALA A 30 10.90 6.71 3.79
CA ALA A 30 10.24 5.68 4.60
C ALA A 30 10.73 4.25 4.30
N PHE A 31 11.10 3.96 3.05
CA PHE A 31 11.37 2.59 2.62
C PHE A 31 12.82 2.34 2.17
N PHE A 32 13.52 3.37 1.68
CA PHE A 32 14.83 3.20 1.04
C PHE A 32 15.99 3.73 1.90
N LYS A 33 15.77 4.79 2.68
CA LYS A 33 16.81 5.45 3.49
C LYS A 33 17.61 4.49 4.37
N ASP A 34 16.94 3.65 5.16
CA ASP A 34 17.60 2.76 6.13
C ASP A 34 18.39 1.62 5.44
N ASN A 35 18.21 1.43 4.14
CA ASN A 35 18.86 0.39 3.34
C ASN A 35 19.90 0.93 2.35
N CYS A 36 20.24 2.23 2.41
CA CYS A 36 21.09 2.92 1.43
C CYS A 36 22.33 2.12 1.00
N ASP A 37 23.09 1.58 1.96
CA ASP A 37 24.32 0.81 1.71
C ASP A 37 24.09 -0.49 0.90
N ARG A 38 22.85 -1.00 0.91
CA ARG A 38 22.47 -2.28 0.31
C ARG A 38 21.59 -2.16 -0.93
N LEU A 39 21.23 -0.94 -1.32
CA LEU A 39 20.34 -0.71 -2.46
C LEU A 39 21.03 -1.00 -3.80
N TYR A 40 22.36 -0.87 -3.85
CA TYR A 40 23.09 -0.87 -5.11
C TYR A 40 24.11 -2.02 -5.25
N ASP A 41 24.40 -2.76 -4.17
CA ASP A 41 25.43 -3.81 -4.14
C ASP A 41 24.87 -5.23 -4.37
N ARG A 42 23.58 -5.44 -4.12
CA ARG A 42 22.91 -6.74 -4.16
C ARG A 42 21.51 -6.65 -4.76
N LEU A 43 20.86 -7.80 -4.93
CA LEU A 43 19.49 -7.84 -5.42
C LEU A 43 18.54 -7.21 -4.39
N VAL A 44 17.78 -6.20 -4.83
CA VAL A 44 16.69 -5.62 -4.06
C VAL A 44 15.36 -6.16 -4.59
N ILE A 45 14.52 -6.71 -3.72
CA ILE A 45 13.15 -7.11 -4.07
C ILE A 45 12.19 -6.16 -3.37
N VAL A 46 11.45 -5.39 -4.16
CA VAL A 46 10.42 -4.47 -3.68
C VAL A 46 9.05 -5.11 -3.88
N SER A 47 8.34 -5.38 -2.79
CA SER A 47 7.02 -6.02 -2.81
C SER A 47 5.94 -5.13 -2.19
N GLY A 48 4.74 -5.19 -2.76
CA GLY A 48 3.60 -4.40 -2.29
C GLY A 48 2.32 -4.69 -3.05
N THR A 49 1.18 -4.31 -2.49
CA THR A 49 -0.14 -4.42 -3.15
C THR A 49 -0.19 -3.63 -4.46
N PRO A 50 -1.13 -3.93 -5.39
CA PRO A 50 -1.46 -3.01 -6.48
C PRO A 50 -1.71 -1.60 -5.93
N GLY A 51 -1.24 -0.57 -6.64
CA GLY A 51 -1.45 0.82 -6.22
C GLY A 51 -0.60 1.33 -5.06
N SER A 52 0.33 0.53 -4.55
CA SER A 52 1.23 0.95 -3.47
C SER A 52 2.25 2.03 -3.86
N GLY A 53 2.37 2.36 -5.16
CA GLY A 53 3.30 3.38 -5.66
C GLY A 53 4.66 2.84 -6.15
N LYS A 54 4.82 1.51 -6.32
CA LYS A 54 6.06 0.89 -6.84
C LYS A 54 6.52 1.48 -8.17
N THR A 55 5.66 1.40 -9.18
CA THR A 55 5.91 1.94 -10.54
C THR A 55 6.18 3.44 -10.54
N THR A 56 5.49 4.19 -9.67
CA THR A 56 5.73 5.62 -9.45
C THR A 56 7.15 5.87 -8.95
N LEU A 57 7.63 5.09 -7.98
CA LEU A 57 9.00 5.18 -7.49
C LEU A 57 10.01 4.70 -8.54
N ALA A 58 9.73 3.60 -9.24
CA ALA A 58 10.59 3.13 -10.33
C ALA A 58 10.83 4.20 -11.40
N ARG A 59 9.79 4.98 -11.73
CA ARG A 59 9.93 6.12 -12.63
C ARG A 59 10.75 7.25 -12.02
N LEU A 60 10.50 7.61 -10.76
CA LEU A 60 11.25 8.67 -10.08
C LEU A 60 12.76 8.39 -10.03
N PHE A 61 13.15 7.12 -9.86
CA PHE A 61 14.55 6.72 -9.82
C PHE A 61 15.24 6.69 -11.19
N GLN A 62 14.51 6.86 -12.32
CA GLN A 62 15.12 6.90 -13.65
C GLN A 62 16.09 8.07 -13.80
N TYR A 63 17.22 7.82 -14.48
CA TYR A 63 18.25 8.84 -14.66
C TYR A 63 17.73 10.11 -15.33
N ARG A 64 16.90 9.98 -16.39
CA ARG A 64 16.29 11.13 -17.07
C ARG A 64 15.44 12.00 -16.13
N THR A 65 14.67 11.38 -15.24
CA THR A 65 13.76 12.07 -14.32
C THR A 65 14.54 12.79 -13.22
N ILE A 66 15.63 12.19 -12.75
CA ILE A 66 16.57 12.83 -11.82
C ILE A 66 17.25 14.04 -12.48
N LYS A 67 17.67 13.92 -13.75
CA LYS A 67 18.25 15.05 -14.49
C LYS A 67 17.24 16.19 -14.68
N THR A 68 15.99 15.89 -15.03
CA THR A 68 14.92 16.90 -15.10
C THR A 68 14.69 17.59 -13.76
N LEU A 69 14.75 16.86 -12.64
CA LEU A 69 14.67 17.41 -11.29
C LEU A 69 15.81 18.40 -11.02
N LEU A 70 17.06 18.01 -11.29
CA LEU A 70 18.23 18.85 -11.05
C LEU A 70 18.26 20.11 -11.90
N ASN A 71 17.75 20.06 -13.14
CA ASN A 71 17.63 21.24 -14.01
C ASN A 71 16.63 22.29 -13.49
N HIS A 72 15.76 21.92 -12.54
CA HIS A 72 14.72 22.79 -11.97
C HIS A 72 14.85 22.94 -10.45
N ILE A 73 16.03 22.67 -9.89
CA ILE A 73 16.25 22.60 -8.44
C ILE A 73 15.96 23.92 -7.70
N ASP A 74 16.01 25.06 -8.40
CA ASP A 74 15.69 26.38 -7.87
C ASP A 74 14.21 26.53 -7.46
N LEU A 75 13.35 25.58 -7.83
CA LEU A 75 11.97 25.53 -7.37
C LEU A 75 11.91 24.89 -5.97
N GLU A 76 11.38 25.62 -4.98
CA GLU A 76 11.24 25.16 -3.59
C GLU A 76 10.55 23.79 -3.45
N SER A 77 9.68 23.40 -4.39
CA SER A 77 8.98 22.11 -4.35
C SER A 77 9.87 20.89 -4.65
N TYR A 78 11.05 21.08 -5.21
CA TYR A 78 11.94 20.03 -5.73
C TYR A 78 13.15 19.75 -4.82
N SER A 79 13.58 20.71 -4.00
CA SER A 79 14.66 20.54 -3.02
C SER A 79 14.38 19.40 -2.03
N ASP A 80 13.13 19.24 -1.61
CA ASP A 80 12.72 18.14 -0.72
C ASP A 80 12.85 16.75 -1.37
N ILE A 81 12.66 16.65 -2.69
CA ILE A 81 12.82 15.41 -3.46
C ILE A 81 14.31 15.11 -3.65
N GLU A 82 15.09 16.11 -4.04
CA GLU A 82 16.54 16.01 -4.16
C GLU A 82 17.17 15.54 -2.86
N SER A 83 16.84 16.17 -1.73
CA SER A 83 17.33 15.79 -0.41
C SER A 83 17.01 14.33 -0.07
N ALA A 84 15.80 13.86 -0.39
CA ALA A 84 15.42 12.47 -0.15
C ALA A 84 16.20 11.47 -1.03
N LEU A 85 16.51 11.84 -2.28
CA LEU A 85 17.35 11.04 -3.18
C LEU A 85 18.81 11.01 -2.73
N SER A 86 19.34 12.14 -2.26
CA SER A 86 20.68 12.27 -1.65
C SER A 86 20.81 11.40 -0.40
N GLU A 87 19.79 11.40 0.48
CA GLU A 87 19.72 10.52 1.67
C GLU A 87 19.72 9.01 1.32
N CYS A 88 19.39 8.65 0.08
CA CYS A 88 19.42 7.26 -0.42
C CYS A 88 20.64 6.96 -1.29
N GLY A 89 21.62 7.87 -1.39
CA GLY A 89 22.84 7.66 -2.16
C GLY A 89 22.68 7.69 -3.68
N MET A 90 21.55 8.20 -4.20
CA MET A 90 21.38 8.41 -5.63
C MET A 90 22.17 9.62 -6.14
N LEU A 91 22.37 10.60 -5.26
CA LEU A 91 23.06 11.85 -5.54
C LEU A 91 24.20 12.03 -4.53
N VAL A 92 25.34 12.55 -5.01
CA VAL A 92 26.48 12.99 -4.20
C VAL A 92 26.85 14.38 -4.68
N ASP A 93 26.90 15.35 -3.76
CA ASP A 93 27.19 16.76 -4.08
C ASP A 93 26.30 17.32 -5.21
N HIS A 94 25.00 16.99 -5.18
CA HIS A 94 24.00 17.34 -6.21
C HIS A 94 24.25 16.73 -7.61
N VAL A 95 25.15 15.77 -7.74
CA VAL A 95 25.44 15.04 -8.98
C VAL A 95 24.90 13.62 -8.91
N PRO A 96 24.19 13.12 -9.95
CA PRO A 96 23.78 11.72 -10.00
C PRO A 96 24.97 10.77 -10.05
N THR A 97 24.90 9.68 -9.29
CA THR A 97 25.93 8.62 -9.29
C THR A 97 25.46 7.33 -9.94
N LYS A 98 24.18 7.23 -10.30
CA LYS A 98 23.55 6.02 -10.84
C LYS A 98 22.91 6.28 -12.20
N LEU A 99 23.15 5.39 -13.15
CA LEU A 99 22.43 5.32 -14.42
C LEU A 99 21.30 4.30 -14.30
N THR A 100 20.17 4.74 -13.78
CA THR A 100 19.00 3.89 -13.55
C THR A 100 18.10 3.84 -14.76
N CYS A 101 17.70 2.64 -15.18
CA CYS A 101 16.61 2.43 -16.13
C CYS A 101 15.51 1.53 -15.55
N ARG A 102 14.31 1.61 -16.13
CA ARG A 102 13.16 0.76 -15.78
C ARG A 102 12.81 -0.12 -16.97
N ILE A 103 12.65 -1.42 -16.73
CA ILE A 103 12.13 -2.39 -17.68
C ILE A 103 10.80 -2.90 -17.16
N SER A 104 9.71 -2.60 -17.88
CA SER A 104 8.37 -3.15 -17.59
C SER A 104 8.30 -4.59 -18.08
N LEU A 105 7.96 -5.54 -17.23
CA LEU A 105 7.87 -6.97 -17.58
C LEU A 105 6.47 -7.40 -18.09
N THR A 106 5.63 -6.44 -18.47
CA THR A 106 4.22 -6.65 -18.84
C THR A 106 3.98 -7.35 -20.16
N THR A 107 4.89 -7.25 -21.13
CA THR A 107 4.64 -7.71 -22.52
C THR A 107 5.84 -8.49 -23.06
N ASP A 108 5.58 -9.53 -23.87
CA ASP A 108 6.54 -10.39 -24.57
C ASP A 108 7.37 -11.36 -23.70
N TYR A 109 7.49 -11.14 -22.39
CA TYR A 109 8.37 -11.99 -21.55
C TYR A 109 7.75 -13.31 -21.13
N ARG A 110 6.45 -13.34 -20.85
CA ARG A 110 5.78 -14.56 -20.38
C ARG A 110 5.79 -15.66 -21.46
N GLU A 111 5.70 -15.27 -22.72
CA GLU A 111 5.65 -16.16 -23.89
C GLU A 111 6.88 -17.07 -23.98
N PHE A 112 8.06 -16.61 -23.53
CA PHE A 112 9.26 -17.45 -23.50
C PHE A 112 9.06 -18.75 -22.70
N TRP A 113 8.17 -18.74 -21.69
CA TRP A 113 7.83 -19.95 -20.94
C TRP A 113 7.03 -20.95 -21.78
N GLU A 114 6.23 -20.51 -22.73
CA GLU A 114 5.36 -21.36 -23.56
C GLU A 114 6.07 -21.95 -24.78
N PHE A 115 7.27 -21.46 -25.10
CA PHE A 115 7.99 -21.96 -26.27
C PHE A 115 8.28 -23.47 -26.20
N PRO A 116 8.22 -24.18 -27.34
CA PRO A 116 8.49 -25.61 -27.43
C PRO A 116 10.00 -25.91 -27.43
N TYR A 117 10.77 -25.22 -26.58
CA TYR A 117 12.22 -25.36 -26.46
C TYR A 117 12.63 -25.94 -25.11
N PRO A 118 13.81 -26.57 -25.02
CA PRO A 118 14.38 -26.97 -23.74
C PRO A 118 14.44 -25.79 -22.75
N PRO A 119 14.24 -26.03 -21.44
CA PRO A 119 14.28 -24.99 -20.41
C PRO A 119 15.50 -24.07 -20.52
N GLU A 120 16.67 -24.62 -20.83
CA GLU A 120 17.93 -23.88 -20.93
C GLU A 120 17.91 -22.83 -22.04
N ILE A 121 17.25 -23.14 -23.16
CA ILE A 121 17.10 -22.22 -24.29
C ILE A 121 16.08 -21.13 -23.96
N ARG A 122 14.92 -21.50 -23.39
CA ARG A 122 13.90 -20.53 -22.94
C ARG A 122 14.48 -19.52 -21.96
N THR A 123 15.21 -20.03 -20.98
CA THR A 123 15.92 -19.23 -19.98
C THR A 123 16.95 -18.30 -20.60
N ARG A 124 17.75 -18.80 -21.55
CA ARG A 124 18.76 -17.97 -22.24
C ARG A 124 18.14 -16.86 -23.09
N LEU A 125 17.06 -17.16 -23.82
CA LEU A 125 16.33 -16.16 -24.60
C LEU A 125 15.81 -15.04 -23.70
N LEU A 126 15.18 -15.39 -22.57
CA LEU A 126 14.71 -14.41 -21.59
C LEU A 126 15.87 -13.58 -21.02
N GLU A 127 16.96 -14.23 -20.59
CA GLU A 127 18.15 -13.57 -20.03
C GLU A 127 18.77 -12.57 -21.03
N SER A 128 18.99 -13.00 -22.27
CA SER A 128 19.59 -12.16 -23.32
C SER A 128 18.65 -11.03 -23.75
N MET A 129 17.33 -11.26 -23.78
CA MET A 129 16.34 -10.22 -24.09
C MET A 129 16.32 -9.13 -23.02
N LEU A 130 16.28 -9.50 -21.74
CA LEU A 130 16.31 -8.56 -20.63
C LEU A 130 17.59 -7.74 -20.62
N GLN A 131 18.73 -8.37 -20.85
CA GLN A 131 20.02 -7.70 -20.92
C GLN A 131 20.11 -6.73 -22.11
N ALA A 132 19.64 -7.14 -23.30
CA ALA A 132 19.63 -6.29 -24.49
C ALA A 132 18.75 -5.06 -24.29
N ARG A 133 17.50 -5.24 -23.83
CA ARG A 133 16.58 -4.14 -23.53
C ARG A 133 17.10 -3.22 -22.44
N THR A 134 17.82 -3.76 -21.45
CA THR A 134 18.45 -2.95 -20.39
C THR A 134 19.55 -2.04 -20.94
N CYS A 135 20.45 -2.56 -21.78
CA CYS A 135 21.48 -1.75 -22.44
C CYS A 135 20.85 -0.61 -23.26
N LEU A 136 19.83 -0.93 -24.06
CA LEU A 136 19.11 0.08 -24.85
C LEU A 136 18.43 1.12 -23.95
N ALA A 137 17.81 0.69 -22.85
CA ALA A 137 17.14 1.60 -21.93
C ALA A 137 18.11 2.52 -21.17
N TRP A 138 19.31 2.07 -20.82
CA TRP A 138 20.35 2.94 -20.27
C TRP A 138 20.75 4.04 -21.26
N ILE A 139 20.99 3.67 -22.52
CA ILE A 139 21.35 4.60 -23.58
C ILE A 139 20.23 5.62 -23.84
N GLN A 140 18.98 5.15 -23.93
CA GLN A 140 17.81 6.02 -24.09
C GLN A 140 17.65 7.00 -22.91
N ASN A 141 17.98 6.60 -21.68
CA ASN A 141 17.92 7.49 -20.52
C ASN A 141 19.00 8.58 -20.58
N ILE A 142 20.19 8.27 -21.11
CA ILE A 142 21.27 9.24 -21.34
C ILE A 142 20.84 10.26 -22.39
N GLU A 143 20.34 9.81 -23.54
CA GLU A 143 19.88 10.70 -24.62
C GLU A 143 18.71 11.57 -24.15
N ALA A 144 17.74 10.99 -23.44
CA ALA A 144 16.59 11.72 -22.91
C ALA A 144 16.98 12.76 -21.84
N ALA A 145 18.13 12.58 -21.18
CA ALA A 145 18.71 13.56 -20.27
C ALA A 145 19.45 14.70 -20.98
N GLY A 146 19.55 14.66 -22.31
CA GLY A 146 20.17 15.70 -23.14
C GLY A 146 21.64 15.47 -23.49
N HIS A 147 22.21 14.30 -23.18
CA HIS A 147 23.60 13.97 -23.51
C HIS A 147 23.72 13.34 -24.90
N SER A 148 24.77 13.70 -25.63
CA SER A 148 25.12 13.06 -26.89
C SER A 148 25.84 11.73 -26.64
N LEU A 149 25.61 10.71 -27.47
CA LEU A 149 26.30 9.42 -27.35
C LEU A 149 27.83 9.52 -27.50
N GLN A 150 28.32 10.60 -28.12
CA GLN A 150 29.76 10.87 -28.28
C GLN A 150 30.42 11.32 -26.97
N GLU A 151 29.62 11.83 -26.03
CA GLU A 151 30.08 12.30 -24.72
C GLU A 151 30.16 11.17 -23.70
N VAL A 152 29.78 9.95 -24.09
CA VAL A 152 29.63 8.82 -23.18
C VAL A 152 30.62 7.71 -23.51
N THR A 153 31.30 7.22 -22.47
CA THR A 153 32.23 6.09 -22.55
C THR A 153 31.74 4.96 -21.65
N VAL A 154 31.79 3.72 -22.14
CA VAL A 154 31.48 2.52 -21.36
C VAL A 154 32.77 2.02 -20.72
N VAL A 155 32.77 1.82 -19.40
CA VAL A 155 33.90 1.29 -18.64
C VAL A 155 33.63 -0.18 -18.31
N PRO A 156 34.40 -1.12 -18.88
CA PRO A 156 34.19 -2.53 -18.63
C PRO A 156 35.02 -3.06 -17.44
N LYS A 157 34.44 -4.01 -16.69
CA LYS A 157 35.03 -4.64 -15.51
C LYS A 157 36.10 -5.67 -15.90
N ASN A 158 37.38 -5.32 -15.76
CA ASN A 158 38.55 -6.23 -15.84
C ASN A 158 38.38 -7.38 -16.85
N THR A 159 37.89 -7.08 -18.04
CA THR A 159 37.41 -8.10 -18.98
C THR A 159 38.49 -8.61 -19.90
N SER A 160 38.43 -9.90 -20.22
CA SER A 160 39.08 -10.44 -21.41
C SER A 160 38.61 -9.66 -22.65
N VAL A 161 39.53 -9.35 -23.58
CA VAL A 161 39.25 -8.61 -24.82
C VAL A 161 38.09 -9.23 -25.61
N ALA A 162 37.98 -10.56 -25.59
CA ALA A 162 36.89 -11.30 -26.25
C ALA A 162 35.51 -11.02 -25.64
N ALA A 163 35.41 -10.91 -24.31
CA ALA A 163 34.15 -10.59 -23.65
C ALA A 163 33.69 -9.17 -24.00
N ALA A 164 34.60 -8.19 -23.98
CA ALA A 164 34.31 -6.81 -24.37
C ALA A 164 33.81 -6.71 -25.82
N ALA A 165 34.51 -7.35 -26.77
CA ALA A 165 34.12 -7.37 -28.18
C ALA A 165 32.76 -8.07 -28.42
N SER A 166 32.45 -9.13 -27.65
CA SER A 166 31.17 -9.85 -27.78
C SER A 166 29.94 -9.01 -27.40
N ILE A 167 30.11 -8.05 -26.49
CA ILE A 167 29.06 -7.15 -26.01
C ILE A 167 29.02 -5.84 -26.79
N GLY A 168 30.14 -5.43 -27.39
CA GLY A 168 30.24 -4.16 -28.12
C GLY A 168 30.57 -2.98 -27.21
N VAL A 169 31.33 -3.17 -26.12
CA VAL A 169 31.67 -2.09 -25.17
C VAL A 169 32.84 -1.20 -25.65
N GLU A 170 33.25 -1.30 -26.92
CA GLU A 170 34.29 -0.43 -27.52
C GLU A 170 33.81 1.03 -27.63
N SER A 171 32.52 1.22 -27.89
CA SER A 171 31.85 2.51 -27.87
C SER A 171 30.39 2.35 -27.47
N VAL A 172 29.73 3.43 -27.06
CA VAL A 172 28.29 3.40 -26.77
C VAL A 172 27.48 3.09 -28.04
N ALA A 173 27.95 3.53 -29.21
CA ALA A 173 27.33 3.24 -30.50
C ALA A 173 27.40 1.74 -30.85
N ASP A 174 28.52 1.09 -30.56
CA ASP A 174 28.68 -0.35 -30.77
C ASP A 174 27.81 -1.16 -29.80
N LEU A 175 27.72 -0.72 -28.52
CA LEU A 175 26.83 -1.32 -27.53
C LEU A 175 25.38 -1.21 -27.97
N TYR A 176 24.95 -0.03 -28.42
CA TYR A 176 23.61 0.20 -28.96
C TYR A 176 23.32 -0.76 -30.13
N LYS A 177 24.23 -0.80 -31.10
CA LYS A 177 24.08 -1.63 -32.30
C LYS A 177 24.00 -3.11 -31.94
N LYS A 178 24.86 -3.59 -31.05
CA LYS A 178 24.90 -5.00 -30.65
C LYS A 178 23.65 -5.39 -29.86
N ALA A 179 23.25 -4.57 -28.88
CA ALA A 179 22.04 -4.79 -28.11
C ALA A 179 20.79 -4.80 -29.00
N SER A 180 20.69 -3.86 -29.96
CA SER A 180 19.59 -3.81 -30.92
C SER A 180 19.51 -5.07 -31.79
N GLN A 181 20.65 -5.58 -32.25
CA GLN A 181 20.69 -6.81 -33.06
C GLN A 181 20.24 -8.04 -32.27
N VAL A 182 20.66 -8.15 -30.99
CA VAL A 182 20.25 -9.25 -30.10
C VAL A 182 18.76 -9.14 -29.79
N GLU A 183 18.27 -7.95 -29.40
CA GLU A 183 16.85 -7.72 -29.14
C GLU A 183 16.00 -8.07 -30.35
N LEU A 184 16.32 -7.54 -31.54
CA LEU A 184 15.57 -7.79 -32.76
C LEU A 184 15.53 -9.28 -33.12
N ALA A 185 16.66 -9.98 -32.98
CA ALA A 185 16.72 -11.41 -33.26
C ALA A 185 15.84 -12.23 -32.31
N ILE A 186 15.79 -11.88 -31.02
CA ILE A 186 14.95 -12.56 -30.03
C ILE A 186 13.48 -12.16 -30.21
N TYR A 187 13.20 -10.89 -30.44
CA TYR A 187 11.86 -10.37 -30.71
C TYR A 187 11.23 -11.05 -31.93
N ASN A 188 11.99 -11.28 -33.00
CA ASN A 188 11.49 -12.00 -34.18
C ASN A 188 11.11 -13.46 -33.88
N ILE A 189 11.69 -14.08 -32.84
CA ILE A 189 11.29 -15.42 -32.39
C ILE A 189 9.94 -15.35 -31.66
N SER A 190 9.74 -14.37 -30.78
CA SER A 190 8.49 -14.21 -30.02
C SER A 190 7.34 -13.69 -30.87
N ALA A 191 7.62 -12.79 -31.82
CA ALA A 191 6.63 -12.25 -32.73
C ALA A 191 6.18 -13.24 -33.83
N ALA A 192 6.85 -14.39 -33.96
CA ALA A 192 6.48 -15.40 -34.95
C ALA A 192 5.19 -16.13 -34.51
N LEU A 193 4.25 -16.31 -35.46
CA LEU A 193 3.00 -17.05 -35.21
C LEU A 193 3.26 -18.49 -34.70
N LEU A 194 4.34 -19.10 -35.18
CA LEU A 194 4.88 -20.36 -34.69
C LEU A 194 6.37 -20.16 -34.41
N PRO A 195 6.85 -20.46 -33.19
CA PRO A 195 8.27 -20.42 -32.90
C PRO A 195 9.05 -21.32 -33.89
N PRO A 196 10.17 -20.85 -34.47
CA PRO A 196 10.97 -21.62 -35.41
C PRO A 196 11.53 -22.91 -34.78
N ALA A 197 11.95 -23.86 -35.61
CA ALA A 197 12.63 -25.05 -35.09
C ALA A 197 13.99 -24.67 -34.44
N LEU A 198 14.46 -25.50 -33.50
CA LEU A 198 15.69 -25.22 -32.73
C LEU A 198 16.93 -24.99 -33.61
N ASP A 199 17.02 -25.70 -34.73
CA ASP A 199 18.10 -25.60 -35.72
C ASP A 199 17.99 -24.36 -36.64
N GLN A 200 16.82 -23.71 -36.64
CA GLN A 200 16.53 -22.49 -37.40
C GLN A 200 16.64 -21.23 -36.55
N LEU A 201 16.98 -21.35 -35.27
CA LEU A 201 17.16 -20.20 -34.39
C LEU A 201 18.35 -19.35 -34.85
N PRO A 202 18.20 -18.01 -34.95
CA PRO A 202 19.31 -17.12 -35.29
C PRO A 202 20.49 -17.31 -34.33
N ALA A 203 21.69 -17.55 -34.87
CA ALA A 203 22.88 -17.78 -34.06
C ALA A 203 23.14 -16.67 -33.02
N ILE A 204 22.82 -15.42 -33.37
CA ILE A 204 22.95 -14.26 -32.47
C ILE A 204 21.97 -14.29 -31.29
N ALA A 205 20.80 -14.91 -31.43
CA ALA A 205 19.79 -15.00 -30.36
C ALA A 205 20.14 -16.08 -29.32
N ILE A 206 20.86 -17.13 -29.73
CA ILE A 206 21.26 -18.25 -28.85
C ILE A 206 22.72 -18.15 -28.35
N ALA A 207 23.50 -17.24 -28.93
CA ALA A 207 24.85 -16.93 -28.49
C ALA A 207 24.83 -16.31 -27.08
N PRO A 208 25.85 -16.56 -26.24
CA PRO A 208 25.95 -15.92 -24.94
C PRO A 208 26.03 -14.39 -25.08
N TYR A 209 25.04 -13.69 -24.54
CA TYR A 209 25.03 -12.23 -24.44
C TYR A 209 24.88 -11.83 -22.98
N ARG A 210 25.97 -11.35 -22.37
CA ARG A 210 26.08 -11.09 -20.92
C ARG A 210 26.66 -9.71 -20.57
N PRO A 211 26.07 -8.60 -21.03
CA PRO A 211 26.54 -7.25 -20.66
C PRO A 211 26.58 -7.00 -19.15
N PHE A 212 25.73 -7.63 -18.35
CA PHE A 212 25.72 -7.43 -16.89
C PHE A 212 26.99 -7.92 -16.22
N ASP A 213 27.69 -8.89 -16.80
CA ASP A 213 28.97 -9.40 -16.29
C ASP A 213 30.14 -8.47 -16.66
N VAL A 214 29.96 -7.61 -17.67
CA VAL A 214 31.03 -6.85 -18.33
C VAL A 214 30.99 -5.37 -18.00
N ILE A 215 29.82 -4.74 -17.98
CA ILE A 215 29.70 -3.27 -17.82
C ILE A 215 29.82 -2.90 -16.35
N GLU A 216 30.83 -2.08 -16.01
CA GLU A 216 31.04 -1.60 -14.64
C GLU A 216 30.43 -0.21 -14.42
N GLU A 217 30.66 0.69 -15.37
CA GLU A 217 30.33 2.11 -15.24
C GLU A 217 30.12 2.78 -16.60
N PHE A 218 29.35 3.86 -16.61
CA PHE A 218 29.26 4.80 -17.72
C PHE A 218 29.87 6.13 -17.29
N GLN A 219 30.78 6.66 -18.11
CA GLN A 219 31.34 8.00 -17.92
C GLN A 219 30.67 8.96 -18.88
N VAL A 220 30.09 10.03 -18.36
CA VAL A 220 29.42 11.07 -19.15
C VAL A 220 30.19 12.38 -18.99
N ALA A 221 30.72 12.90 -20.09
CA ALA A 221 31.39 14.20 -20.12
C ALA A 221 30.36 15.32 -20.36
N SER A 222 30.29 16.30 -19.47
CA SER A 222 29.42 17.48 -19.60
C SER A 222 30.12 18.69 -19.00
N ASP A 223 30.19 19.82 -19.74
CA ASP A 223 30.66 21.13 -19.24
C ASP A 223 31.91 21.07 -18.33
N ASN A 224 33.00 20.45 -18.80
CA ASN A 224 34.28 20.25 -18.10
C ASN A 224 34.25 19.33 -16.86
N GLN A 225 33.16 18.60 -16.62
CA GLN A 225 33.07 17.59 -15.57
C GLN A 225 32.79 16.21 -16.16
N VAL A 226 33.46 15.18 -15.63
CA VAL A 226 33.17 13.78 -15.95
C VAL A 226 32.34 13.20 -14.81
N SER A 227 31.13 12.76 -15.13
CA SER A 227 30.24 12.09 -14.19
C SER A 227 30.36 10.58 -14.34
N ASN A 228 30.61 9.92 -13.23
CA ASN A 228 30.79 8.49 -13.11
C ASN A 228 29.47 7.86 -12.65
N LEU A 229 28.83 7.08 -13.53
CA LEU A 229 27.49 6.55 -13.30
C LEU A 229 27.53 5.02 -13.22
N ASN A 230 27.23 4.47 -12.04
CA ASN A 230 27.04 3.02 -11.91
C ASN A 230 25.67 2.62 -12.50
N PRO A 231 25.61 1.62 -13.38
CA PRO A 231 24.36 1.15 -13.95
C PRO A 231 23.46 0.49 -12.90
N LEU A 232 22.16 0.81 -12.95
CA LEU A 232 21.11 0.18 -12.17
C LEU A 232 19.94 -0.18 -13.10
N VAL A 233 19.40 -1.39 -12.95
CA VAL A 233 18.18 -1.80 -13.63
C VAL A 233 17.07 -2.09 -12.62
N ILE A 234 15.88 -1.56 -12.89
CA ILE A 234 14.65 -1.87 -12.17
C ILE A 234 13.76 -2.70 -13.09
N PHE A 235 13.60 -3.98 -12.78
CA PHE A 235 12.62 -4.87 -13.40
C PHE A 235 11.27 -4.68 -12.70
N ASP A 236 10.39 -3.89 -13.32
CA ASP A 236 9.06 -3.59 -12.80
C ASP A 236 8.03 -4.61 -13.31
N ASP A 237 6.92 -4.74 -12.58
CA ASP A 237 5.81 -5.63 -12.92
C ASP A 237 6.21 -7.11 -13.06
N ALA A 238 7.16 -7.58 -12.25
CA ALA A 238 7.66 -8.95 -12.32
C ALA A 238 6.63 -10.05 -11.97
N HIS A 239 5.45 -9.67 -11.47
CA HIS A 239 4.31 -10.54 -11.24
C HIS A 239 3.64 -11.03 -12.53
N GLU A 240 3.93 -10.40 -13.67
CA GLU A 240 3.42 -10.82 -14.99
C GLU A 240 4.19 -12.05 -15.53
N LEU A 241 5.40 -12.30 -15.03
CA LEU A 241 6.19 -13.48 -15.37
C LEU A 241 5.55 -14.76 -14.87
N HIS A 242 5.84 -15.87 -15.55
CA HIS A 242 5.54 -17.19 -14.99
C HIS A 242 6.39 -17.45 -13.74
N ILE A 243 5.87 -18.19 -12.75
CA ILE A 243 6.57 -18.43 -11.47
C ILE A 243 8.00 -18.98 -11.66
N THR A 244 8.18 -19.91 -12.61
CA THR A 244 9.51 -20.46 -12.93
C THR A 244 10.45 -19.43 -13.56
N GLN A 245 9.92 -18.47 -14.32
CA GLN A 245 10.72 -17.37 -14.87
C GLN A 245 11.09 -16.38 -13.77
N PHE A 246 10.17 -16.07 -12.85
CA PHE A 246 10.44 -15.23 -11.69
C PHE A 246 11.51 -15.85 -10.77
N ASP A 247 11.42 -17.15 -10.51
CA ASP A 247 12.41 -17.90 -9.73
C ASP A 247 13.78 -17.93 -10.41
N PHE A 248 13.81 -18.14 -11.73
CA PHE A 248 15.04 -18.03 -12.52
C PHE A 248 15.64 -16.61 -12.42
N LEU A 249 14.84 -15.57 -12.69
CA LEU A 249 15.28 -14.17 -12.66
C LEU A 249 15.88 -13.82 -11.29
N THR A 250 15.20 -14.22 -10.21
CA THR A 250 15.69 -14.03 -8.84
C THR A 250 17.03 -14.75 -8.64
N SER A 251 17.12 -16.03 -9.03
CA SER A 251 18.34 -16.84 -8.84
C SER A 251 19.52 -16.32 -9.67
N TRP A 252 19.27 -15.80 -10.86
CA TRP A 252 20.27 -15.18 -11.71
C TRP A 252 20.78 -13.87 -11.11
N LEU A 253 19.89 -12.98 -10.67
CA LEU A 253 20.25 -11.66 -10.17
C LEU A 253 20.83 -11.68 -8.74
N VAL A 254 20.67 -12.76 -7.97
CA VAL A 254 21.32 -12.88 -6.63
C VAL A 254 22.84 -12.92 -6.70
N ARG A 255 23.43 -13.30 -7.85
CA ARG A 255 24.89 -13.43 -8.02
C ARG A 255 25.62 -12.15 -7.62
N ARG A 256 26.59 -12.24 -6.71
CA ARG A 256 27.38 -11.10 -6.20
C ARG A 256 28.40 -10.54 -7.19
N GLU A 257 28.73 -11.32 -8.21
CA GLU A 257 29.75 -10.96 -9.21
C GLU A 257 29.27 -9.86 -10.17
N LEU A 258 27.95 -9.65 -10.25
CA LEU A 258 27.33 -8.64 -11.10
C LEU A 258 27.72 -7.22 -10.61
N PRO A 259 28.48 -6.42 -11.40
CA PRO A 259 28.83 -5.04 -11.06
C PRO A 259 27.63 -4.08 -10.97
N ILE A 260 26.50 -4.44 -11.58
CA ILE A 260 25.36 -3.53 -11.68
C ILE A 260 24.43 -3.63 -10.46
N GLY A 261 23.77 -2.52 -10.14
CA GLY A 261 22.63 -2.52 -9.25
C GLY A 261 21.43 -3.21 -9.91
N ARG A 262 20.63 -3.97 -9.15
CA ARG A 262 19.51 -4.75 -9.69
C ARG A 262 18.33 -4.81 -8.75
N TRP A 263 17.18 -4.31 -9.19
CA TRP A 263 15.94 -4.32 -8.43
C TRP A 263 14.87 -5.13 -9.18
N ILE A 264 14.08 -5.89 -8.43
CA ILE A 264 12.84 -6.53 -8.90
C ILE A 264 11.69 -5.90 -8.13
N MET A 265 10.70 -5.37 -8.82
CA MET A 265 9.45 -4.92 -8.23
C MET A 265 8.32 -5.89 -8.57
N THR A 266 7.64 -6.41 -7.55
CA THR A 266 6.56 -7.38 -7.72
C THR A 266 5.38 -7.12 -6.79
N ARG A 267 4.27 -7.80 -7.06
CA ARG A 267 3.07 -7.79 -6.22
C ARG A 267 3.07 -9.00 -5.28
N TYR A 268 2.30 -8.91 -4.20
CA TYR A 268 2.15 -10.01 -3.24
C TYR A 268 1.38 -11.22 -3.82
N ASP A 269 0.56 -11.01 -4.84
CA ASP A 269 -0.23 -12.07 -5.50
C ASP A 269 0.65 -13.06 -6.30
N ALA A 270 1.84 -12.64 -6.72
CA ALA A 270 2.83 -13.48 -7.37
C ALA A 270 3.74 -14.25 -6.39
N LEU A 271 3.64 -13.98 -5.08
CA LEU A 271 4.41 -14.67 -4.04
C LEU A 271 3.61 -15.84 -3.46
N SER A 272 4.27 -16.83 -2.86
CA SER A 272 3.57 -17.91 -2.16
C SER A 272 2.85 -17.38 -0.90
N PRO A 273 1.82 -18.10 -0.38
CA PRO A 273 1.22 -17.76 0.90
C PRO A 273 2.25 -17.61 2.03
N GLU A 274 3.24 -18.51 2.13
CA GLU A 274 4.29 -18.39 3.17
C GLU A 274 5.11 -17.10 2.98
N GLN A 275 5.42 -16.72 1.74
CA GLN A 275 6.18 -15.50 1.47
C GLN A 275 5.41 -14.23 1.84
N VAL A 276 4.11 -14.20 1.55
CA VAL A 276 3.23 -13.08 1.93
C VAL A 276 3.12 -13.00 3.46
N PHE A 277 2.92 -14.12 4.14
CA PHE A 277 2.74 -14.15 5.59
C PHE A 277 4.05 -13.89 6.36
N GLN A 278 5.17 -14.48 5.96
CA GLN A 278 6.38 -14.54 6.80
C GLN A 278 7.56 -13.71 6.30
N GLY A 279 7.62 -13.35 5.02
CA GLY A 279 8.89 -12.83 4.47
C GLY A 279 9.30 -13.51 3.17
N ALA A 280 10.08 -12.84 2.31
CA ALA A 280 10.87 -13.55 1.30
C ALA A 280 11.89 -14.51 1.95
N GLU A 281 12.12 -14.38 3.26
CA GLU A 281 12.95 -15.25 4.11
C GLU A 281 12.44 -16.70 4.18
N SER A 282 11.15 -16.96 3.94
CA SER A 282 10.55 -18.30 4.10
C SER A 282 10.71 -19.22 2.87
N ARG A 283 11.64 -18.91 1.95
CA ARG A 283 12.04 -19.86 0.90
C ARG A 283 12.70 -21.10 1.54
N ALA A 284 11.89 -22.10 1.88
CA ALA A 284 12.30 -23.49 1.87
C ALA A 284 12.19 -24.03 0.43
N ILE A 285 12.95 -23.44 -0.50
CA ILE A 285 13.23 -24.15 -1.75
C ILE A 285 14.30 -25.18 -1.36
N GLU A 286 13.95 -26.46 -1.34
CA GLU A 286 14.87 -27.55 -0.97
C GLU A 286 16.18 -27.54 -1.80
N ASP A 287 16.16 -26.91 -2.99
CA ASP A 287 17.31 -26.74 -3.88
C ASP A 287 18.18 -25.49 -3.62
N LEU A 288 17.75 -24.53 -2.79
CA LEU A 288 18.52 -23.31 -2.46
C LEU A 288 19.22 -23.35 -1.10
N LYS A 289 19.57 -24.55 -0.58
CA LYS A 289 20.31 -24.75 0.69
C LYS A 289 21.71 -24.09 0.78
N ARG A 290 22.10 -23.20 -0.16
CA ARG A 290 23.38 -22.47 -0.15
C ARG A 290 23.27 -20.94 -0.05
N VAL A 291 22.07 -20.35 -0.12
CA VAL A 291 21.91 -18.89 0.00
C VAL A 291 21.46 -18.56 1.42
N GLN A 292 22.32 -17.93 2.22
CA GLN A 292 21.87 -17.31 3.47
C GLN A 292 21.12 -16.02 3.12
N THR A 293 19.80 -16.11 2.95
CA THR A 293 18.91 -15.08 2.37
C THR A 293 19.11 -13.66 2.91
N LYS A 294 19.47 -13.48 4.19
CA LYS A 294 19.74 -12.16 4.80
C LYS A 294 21.02 -11.47 4.30
N ARG A 295 21.97 -12.20 3.71
CA ARG A 295 23.24 -11.64 3.23
C ARG A 295 23.21 -11.22 1.77
N ASP A 296 22.30 -11.77 0.96
CA ASP A 296 22.36 -11.66 -0.51
C ASP A 296 21.16 -10.93 -1.13
N ILE A 297 20.03 -10.83 -0.44
CA ILE A 297 18.83 -10.11 -0.90
C ILE A 297 18.44 -9.05 0.12
N THR A 298 18.11 -7.85 -0.37
CA THR A 298 17.46 -6.79 0.42
C THR A 298 15.98 -6.78 0.07
N GLU A 299 15.10 -7.07 1.04
CA GLU A 299 13.66 -7.00 0.84
C GLU A 299 13.11 -5.64 1.32
N ILE A 300 12.33 -4.97 0.47
CA ILE A 300 11.63 -3.73 0.81
C ILE A 300 10.13 -3.98 0.65
N ARG A 301 9.42 -4.01 1.77
CA ARG A 301 7.96 -4.20 1.80
C ARG A 301 7.26 -2.87 1.99
N PHE A 302 6.30 -2.55 1.12
CA PHE A 302 5.51 -1.33 1.27
C PHE A 302 4.43 -1.43 2.36
N HIS A 303 4.35 -2.57 3.04
CA HIS A 303 3.61 -2.80 4.27
C HIS A 303 4.60 -3.33 5.32
N SER A 304 4.65 -2.71 6.50
CA SER A 304 5.63 -3.06 7.56
C SER A 304 4.94 -3.50 8.84
N ASP A 305 5.35 -4.65 9.39
CA ASP A 305 4.68 -5.28 10.53
C ASP A 305 5.05 -4.67 11.90
N ASP A 306 6.18 -3.97 12.01
CA ASP A 306 6.79 -3.66 13.31
C ASP A 306 6.19 -2.45 14.06
N ASN A 307 5.60 -1.46 13.37
CA ASN A 307 5.05 -0.27 14.05
C ASN A 307 3.84 0.37 13.35
N ARG A 308 2.68 -0.28 13.51
CA ARG A 308 1.37 0.14 12.96
C ARG A 308 1.01 1.61 13.21
N LYS A 309 1.32 2.16 14.38
CA LYS A 309 0.96 3.55 14.72
C LYS A 309 1.85 4.55 13.97
N ALA A 310 3.14 4.26 13.85
CA ALA A 310 4.06 5.06 13.06
C ALA A 310 3.69 4.97 11.57
N GLU A 311 3.41 3.77 11.07
CA GLU A 311 3.00 3.54 9.69
C GLU A 311 1.74 4.32 9.31
N ARG A 312 0.66 4.21 10.12
CA ARG A 312 -0.57 4.98 9.91
C ARG A 312 -0.29 6.49 9.84
N LYS A 313 0.50 7.02 10.76
CA LYS A 313 0.86 8.45 10.77
C LYS A 313 1.69 8.85 9.55
N ARG A 314 2.64 8.01 9.13
CA ARG A 314 3.45 8.22 7.91
C ARG A 314 2.56 8.26 6.68
N PHE A 315 1.66 7.29 6.53
CA PHE A 315 0.71 7.26 5.43
C PHE A 315 -0.21 8.48 5.42
N GLN A 316 -0.76 8.86 6.57
CA GLN A 316 -1.59 10.06 6.70
C GLN A 316 -0.85 11.35 6.30
N LYS A 317 0.46 11.46 6.59
CA LYS A 317 1.28 12.60 6.15
C LYS A 317 1.47 12.58 4.64
N MET A 318 1.79 11.40 4.09
CA MET A 318 2.00 11.18 2.66
C MET A 318 0.75 11.45 1.83
N ALA A 319 -0.40 10.90 2.24
CA ALA A 319 -1.67 11.08 1.54
C ALA A 319 -2.11 12.56 1.51
N ARG A 320 -1.90 13.31 2.61
CA ARG A 320 -2.15 14.76 2.65
C ARG A 320 -1.26 15.52 1.68
N ASP A 321 0.05 15.31 1.75
CA ASP A 321 1.02 15.97 0.86
C ASP A 321 0.68 15.71 -0.62
N MET A 322 0.39 14.45 -0.96
CA MET A 322 -0.05 14.06 -2.30
C MET A 322 -1.35 14.78 -2.70
N SER A 323 -2.36 14.82 -1.83
CA SER A 323 -3.62 15.51 -2.14
C SER A 323 -3.45 17.02 -2.33
N THR A 324 -2.59 17.66 -1.53
CA THR A 324 -2.25 19.09 -1.65
C THR A 324 -1.62 19.38 -3.00
N ARG A 325 -0.64 18.56 -3.42
CA ARG A 325 0.01 18.68 -4.73
C ARG A 325 -1.02 18.55 -5.86
N TYR A 326 -1.90 17.55 -5.79
CA TYR A 326 -2.90 17.31 -6.82
C TYR A 326 -3.95 18.44 -6.91
N ILE A 327 -4.40 18.99 -5.78
CA ILE A 327 -5.35 20.11 -5.76
C ILE A 327 -4.74 21.37 -6.39
N ARG A 328 -3.47 21.66 -6.12
CA ARG A 328 -2.76 22.81 -6.71
C ARG A 328 -2.63 22.72 -8.22
N MET A 329 -2.67 21.52 -8.79
CA MET A 329 -2.65 21.31 -10.25
C MET A 329 -4.01 21.55 -10.92
N MET A 330 -5.08 21.81 -10.15
CA MET A 330 -6.43 22.02 -10.67
C MET A 330 -6.79 23.52 -10.68
N PRO A 331 -6.87 24.16 -11.87
CA PRO A 331 -7.13 25.61 -11.96
C PRO A 331 -8.44 26.05 -11.29
N VAL A 332 -9.47 25.19 -11.30
CA VAL A 332 -10.79 25.47 -10.70
C VAL A 332 -10.68 25.73 -9.19
N PHE A 333 -9.77 25.02 -8.50
CA PHE A 333 -9.53 25.19 -7.08
C PHE A 333 -8.56 26.34 -6.82
N GLU A 334 -7.50 26.45 -7.62
CA GLU A 334 -6.50 27.52 -7.52
C GLU A 334 -7.12 28.92 -7.67
N GLN A 335 -8.03 29.12 -8.63
CA GLN A 335 -8.75 30.38 -8.82
C GLN A 335 -9.62 30.79 -7.62
N ARG A 336 -9.99 29.83 -6.77
CA ARG A 336 -10.74 30.06 -5.53
C ARG A 336 -9.84 30.15 -4.30
N GLY A 337 -8.51 30.12 -4.48
CA GLY A 337 -7.52 30.12 -3.40
C GLY A 337 -7.51 28.82 -2.59
N ILE A 338 -8.07 27.73 -3.12
CA ILE A 338 -8.12 26.43 -2.43
C ILE A 338 -6.85 25.65 -2.80
N SER A 339 -5.99 25.44 -1.82
CA SER A 339 -4.69 24.78 -2.00
C SER A 339 -4.55 23.44 -1.26
N ASP A 340 -5.55 23.07 -0.45
CA ASP A 340 -5.55 21.85 0.35
C ASP A 340 -6.95 21.22 0.38
N LEU A 341 -7.01 19.90 0.19
CA LEU A 341 -8.24 19.13 0.26
C LEU A 341 -8.88 19.20 1.65
N ALA A 342 -8.11 19.29 2.74
CA ALA A 342 -8.69 19.35 4.09
C ALA A 342 -9.54 20.61 4.30
N SER A 343 -9.25 21.71 3.60
CA SER A 343 -10.06 22.95 3.66
C SER A 343 -11.46 22.79 3.04
N VAL A 344 -11.61 21.82 2.13
CA VAL A 344 -12.86 21.49 1.46
C VAL A 344 -13.72 20.55 2.31
N LEU A 345 -13.10 19.74 3.17
CA LEU A 345 -13.76 18.75 4.02
C LEU A 345 -14.15 19.35 5.37
N GLN A 346 -15.42 19.72 5.54
CA GLN A 346 -15.90 20.24 6.82
C GLN A 346 -15.79 19.18 7.92
N ASN A 347 -15.32 19.61 9.10
CA ASN A 347 -15.19 18.77 10.29
C ASN A 347 -16.27 19.06 11.34
N ASP A 348 -17.33 19.80 10.96
CA ASP A 348 -18.43 20.12 11.87
C ASP A 348 -19.09 18.84 12.42
N PRO A 349 -19.11 18.67 13.76
CA PRO A 349 -19.75 17.53 14.41
C PRO A 349 -21.19 17.36 13.93
N PRO A 350 -21.55 16.20 13.36
CA PRO A 350 -22.92 15.95 12.95
C PRO A 350 -23.85 15.94 14.18
N LYS A 351 -25.11 16.31 13.99
CA LYS A 351 -26.10 16.32 15.06
C LYS A 351 -27.31 15.52 14.65
N LEU A 352 -27.85 14.72 15.57
CA LEU A 352 -29.18 14.15 15.40
C LEU A 352 -30.26 15.23 15.30
N THR A 353 -31.34 14.89 14.60
CA THR A 353 -32.55 15.73 14.64
C THR A 353 -33.17 15.73 16.03
N LYS A 354 -33.93 16.78 16.38
CA LYS A 354 -34.59 16.89 17.70
C LYS A 354 -35.44 15.65 18.04
N GLY A 355 -36.15 15.10 17.05
CA GLY A 355 -36.96 13.89 17.22
C GLY A 355 -36.13 12.63 17.47
N GLN A 356 -35.02 12.44 16.74
CA GLN A 356 -34.11 11.32 16.96
C GLN A 356 -33.43 11.39 18.34
N LEU A 357 -33.04 12.60 18.77
CA LEU A 357 -32.46 12.81 20.09
C LEU A 357 -33.47 12.52 21.22
N ALA A 358 -34.73 12.93 21.06
CA ALA A 358 -35.79 12.60 22.00
C ALA A 358 -36.00 11.07 22.11
N ASN A 359 -36.02 10.37 20.96
CA ASN A 359 -36.09 8.91 20.93
C ASN A 359 -34.89 8.26 21.64
N LEU A 360 -33.67 8.74 21.40
CA LEU A 360 -32.48 8.25 22.09
C LEU A 360 -32.59 8.43 23.62
N ARG A 361 -33.09 9.57 24.10
CA ARG A 361 -33.29 9.80 25.54
C ARG A 361 -34.35 8.86 26.13
N ASP A 362 -35.45 8.64 25.41
CA ASP A 362 -36.50 7.68 25.81
C ASP A 362 -35.94 6.26 25.95
N LEU A 363 -35.07 5.84 25.01
CA LEU A 363 -34.37 4.56 25.10
C LEU A 363 -33.46 4.46 26.34
N VAL A 364 -32.72 5.51 26.67
CA VAL A 364 -31.88 5.54 27.89
C VAL A 364 -32.75 5.45 29.14
N SER A 365 -33.87 6.16 29.19
CA SER A 365 -34.80 6.09 30.33
C SER A 365 -35.44 4.72 30.47
N LYS A 366 -35.86 4.08 29.37
CA LYS A 366 -36.35 2.71 29.37
C LYS A 366 -35.30 1.70 29.84
N ASP A 367 -34.06 1.85 29.38
CA ASP A 367 -32.94 1.00 29.83
C ASP A 367 -32.65 1.20 31.32
N HIS A 368 -32.70 2.45 31.80
CA HIS A 368 -32.55 2.79 33.23
C HIS A 368 -33.61 2.10 34.11
N GLU A 369 -34.89 2.23 33.73
CA GLU A 369 -36.00 1.59 34.44
C GLU A 369 -35.90 0.07 34.41
N LYS A 370 -35.59 -0.51 33.24
CA LYS A 370 -35.43 -1.96 33.05
C LYS A 370 -34.40 -2.57 33.99
N TYR A 371 -33.28 -1.88 34.23
CA TYR A 371 -32.22 -2.38 35.11
C TYR A 371 -32.40 -2.02 36.58
N GLY A 372 -33.40 -1.19 36.93
CA GLY A 372 -33.68 -0.79 38.31
C GLY A 372 -32.52 -0.04 38.97
N ILE A 373 -31.77 0.73 38.19
CA ILE A 373 -30.62 1.52 38.69
C ILE A 373 -31.15 2.74 39.44
N SER A 374 -30.54 3.11 40.58
CA SER A 374 -30.98 4.31 41.32
C SER A 374 -30.69 5.60 40.54
N MET A 375 -31.49 6.64 40.79
CA MET A 375 -31.30 7.94 40.12
C MET A 375 -29.93 8.54 40.45
N GLN A 376 -29.45 8.37 41.70
CA GLN A 376 -28.13 8.81 42.13
C GLN A 376 -27.00 8.22 41.27
N TRP A 377 -27.08 6.92 40.93
CA TRP A 377 -26.07 6.28 40.06
C TRP A 377 -26.15 6.79 38.62
N ARG A 378 -27.34 7.07 38.10
CA ARG A 378 -27.52 7.67 36.78
C ARG A 378 -26.89 9.07 36.71
N GLU A 379 -27.12 9.90 37.73
CA GLU A 379 -26.51 11.23 37.84
C GLU A 379 -24.99 11.15 37.88
N GLN A 380 -24.41 10.18 38.60
CA GLN A 380 -22.96 9.97 38.61
C GLN A 380 -22.42 9.58 37.22
N ILE A 381 -23.14 8.74 36.47
CA ILE A 381 -22.77 8.39 35.10
C ILE A 381 -22.80 9.64 34.21
N GLN A 382 -23.87 10.43 34.30
CA GLN A 382 -24.00 11.68 33.54
C GLN A 382 -22.87 12.67 33.87
N HIS A 383 -22.53 12.85 35.14
CA HIS A 383 -21.43 13.71 35.56
C HIS A 383 -20.08 13.22 35.00
N LYS A 384 -19.83 11.91 34.97
CA LYS A 384 -18.62 11.34 34.34
C LYS A 384 -18.55 11.65 32.84
N VAL A 385 -19.67 11.50 32.13
CA VAL A 385 -19.74 11.81 30.68
C VAL A 385 -19.51 13.30 30.43
N GLN A 386 -20.14 14.17 31.22
CA GLN A 386 -19.96 15.63 31.11
C GLN A 386 -18.52 16.05 31.40
N ASN A 387 -17.88 15.46 32.41
CA ASN A 387 -16.48 15.74 32.71
C ASN A 387 -15.55 15.29 31.58
N TYR A 388 -15.80 14.13 30.98
CA TYR A 388 -15.08 13.69 29.79
C TYR A 388 -15.29 14.66 28.61
N ALA A 389 -16.53 15.06 28.34
CA ALA A 389 -16.87 15.98 27.24
C ALA A 389 -16.24 17.37 27.43
N LYS A 390 -16.08 17.85 28.67
CA LYS A 390 -15.37 19.11 28.97
C LYS A 390 -13.86 18.99 28.85
N GLY A 391 -13.30 17.81 29.11
CA GLY A 391 -11.85 17.57 29.16
C GLY A 391 -11.24 17.06 27.85
N THR A 392 -12.06 16.61 26.89
CA THR A 392 -11.59 16.07 25.61
C THR A 392 -11.29 17.18 24.60
N THR A 393 -10.30 16.94 23.74
CA THR A 393 -10.03 17.78 22.55
C THR A 393 -10.88 17.39 21.35
N ASP A 394 -11.59 16.26 21.42
CA ASP A 394 -12.48 15.80 20.37
C ASP A 394 -13.77 16.64 20.35
N GLN A 395 -13.98 17.37 19.25
CA GLN A 395 -15.15 18.21 19.07
C GLN A 395 -16.41 17.39 18.79
N ASP A 396 -16.29 16.12 18.38
CA ASP A 396 -17.42 15.24 18.10
C ASP A 396 -17.99 14.52 19.33
N VAL A 397 -18.11 15.26 20.44
CA VAL A 397 -18.71 14.79 21.70
C VAL A 397 -19.89 15.70 22.08
N GLY A 398 -20.75 15.94 21.08
CA GLY A 398 -21.99 16.71 21.23
C GLY A 398 -23.02 16.03 22.14
N GLU A 399 -24.16 16.70 22.33
CA GLU A 399 -25.24 16.23 23.21
C GLU A 399 -25.75 14.83 22.84
N ASP A 400 -25.90 14.54 21.55
CA ASP A 400 -26.33 13.23 21.05
C ASP A 400 -25.34 12.11 21.41
N VAL A 401 -24.04 12.37 21.23
CA VAL A 401 -22.97 11.44 21.60
C VAL A 401 -22.95 11.24 23.12
N GLN A 402 -23.07 12.29 23.92
CA GLN A 402 -23.09 12.18 25.39
C GLN A 402 -24.25 11.31 25.88
N VAL A 403 -25.46 11.45 25.34
CA VAL A 403 -26.61 10.60 25.70
C VAL A 403 -26.36 9.14 25.28
N ALA A 404 -25.73 8.91 24.13
CA ALA A 404 -25.36 7.55 23.73
C ALA A 404 -24.25 6.95 24.61
N MET A 405 -23.29 7.76 25.07
CA MET A 405 -22.27 7.34 26.04
C MET A 405 -22.90 6.98 27.40
N GLU A 406 -23.88 7.77 27.88
CA GLU A 406 -24.66 7.45 29.08
C GLU A 406 -25.31 6.07 28.94
N ARG A 407 -25.95 5.80 27.80
CA ARG A 407 -26.54 4.49 27.50
C ARG A 407 -25.52 3.36 27.63
N ILE A 408 -24.35 3.48 27.00
CA ILE A 408 -23.29 2.46 27.04
C ILE A 408 -22.84 2.20 28.48
N LEU A 409 -22.58 3.27 29.25
CA LEU A 409 -22.14 3.16 30.64
C LEU A 409 -23.21 2.53 31.54
N LEU A 410 -24.48 2.82 31.27
CA LEU A 410 -25.61 2.22 31.98
C LEU A 410 -25.68 0.70 31.76
N HIS A 411 -25.51 0.23 30.52
CA HIS A 411 -25.42 -1.20 30.21
C HIS A 411 -24.15 -1.86 30.80
N ARG A 412 -23.02 -1.15 30.82
CA ARG A 412 -21.79 -1.62 31.50
C ARG A 412 -21.99 -1.75 33.02
N PHE A 413 -22.71 -0.81 33.63
CA PHE A 413 -23.07 -0.86 35.04
C PHE A 413 -23.98 -2.06 35.34
N ALA A 414 -25.06 -2.22 34.58
CA ALA A 414 -26.01 -3.32 34.73
C ALA A 414 -25.33 -4.70 34.61
N ASN A 415 -24.38 -4.86 33.67
CA ASN A 415 -23.62 -6.10 33.53
C ASN A 415 -22.71 -6.41 34.72
N ARG A 416 -22.27 -5.41 35.49
CA ARG A 416 -21.48 -5.58 36.72
C ARG A 416 -22.33 -5.84 37.96
N LEU A 417 -23.61 -5.47 37.93
CA LEU A 417 -24.57 -5.70 39.01
C LEU A 417 -25.14 -7.12 39.04
N ARG A 418 -24.83 -7.99 38.06
CA ARG A 418 -25.27 -9.39 38.09
C ARG A 418 -24.63 -10.09 39.30
N PRO A 419 -25.39 -10.50 40.33
CA PRO A 419 -24.81 -11.05 41.55
C PRO A 419 -24.31 -12.48 41.32
N SER A 420 -23.20 -12.82 41.97
CA SER A 420 -22.88 -14.20 42.35
C SER A 420 -23.74 -14.67 43.55
N ASP A 421 -24.53 -13.79 44.16
CA ASP A 421 -25.22 -14.05 45.42
C ASP A 421 -26.71 -13.68 45.37
N LEU A 422 -27.59 -14.64 45.64
CA LEU A 422 -29.05 -14.56 45.48
C LEU A 422 -29.74 -13.56 46.44
N PHE A 423 -29.02 -12.99 47.41
CA PHE A 423 -29.59 -12.33 48.59
C PHE A 423 -29.26 -10.83 48.76
N SER A 424 -28.47 -10.23 47.87
CA SER A 424 -28.16 -8.78 47.95
C SER A 424 -29.21 -7.94 47.20
N ARG A 425 -29.80 -6.94 47.88
CA ARG A 425 -30.68 -5.95 47.24
C ARG A 425 -29.87 -5.19 46.19
N ARG A 426 -30.36 -5.16 44.94
CA ARG A 426 -29.69 -4.56 43.76
C ARG A 426 -29.31 -3.07 43.89
N GLN A 427 -29.81 -2.38 44.92
CA GLN A 427 -29.75 -0.92 45.03
C GLN A 427 -28.43 -0.39 45.62
N ASP A 428 -27.67 -1.21 46.36
CA ASP A 428 -26.50 -0.77 47.13
C ASP A 428 -25.17 -1.47 46.75
N VAL A 429 -25.12 -2.12 45.58
CA VAL A 429 -23.90 -2.80 45.14
C VAL A 429 -22.98 -1.81 44.42
N GLU A 430 -21.92 -1.39 45.10
CA GLU A 430 -20.83 -0.63 44.47
C GLU A 430 -20.12 -1.52 43.44
N PRO A 431 -19.91 -1.07 42.20
CA PRO A 431 -19.27 -1.90 41.19
C PRO A 431 -17.83 -2.21 41.60
N SER A 432 -17.46 -3.50 41.57
CA SER A 432 -16.13 -4.02 41.96
C SER A 432 -14.93 -3.36 41.28
N LYS A 433 -15.14 -2.65 40.16
CA LYS A 433 -14.15 -1.77 39.52
C LYS A 433 -14.84 -0.47 39.07
N PRO A 434 -14.15 0.69 39.15
CA PRO A 434 -14.70 1.95 38.68
C PRO A 434 -15.04 1.89 37.18
N MET A 435 -16.18 2.48 36.79
CA MET A 435 -16.52 2.65 35.38
C MET A 435 -15.60 3.72 34.76
N LYS A 436 -14.90 3.34 33.70
CA LYS A 436 -14.08 4.24 32.89
C LYS A 436 -14.94 4.84 31.76
N CYS A 437 -14.92 6.16 31.68
CA CYS A 437 -15.44 6.94 30.55
C CYS A 437 -14.21 7.45 29.79
N ASP A 438 -14.00 6.94 28.58
CA ASP A 438 -12.81 7.22 27.77
C ASP A 438 -13.20 7.42 26.29
N SER A 439 -12.20 7.69 25.45
CA SER A 439 -12.40 7.84 24.00
C SER A 439 -12.97 6.59 23.33
N GLY A 440 -12.70 5.40 23.87
CA GLY A 440 -13.30 4.16 23.39
C GLY A 440 -14.82 4.17 23.51
N VAL A 441 -15.35 4.67 24.64
CA VAL A 441 -16.81 4.83 24.83
C VAL A 441 -17.39 5.88 23.88
N ALA A 442 -16.70 7.00 23.68
CA ALA A 442 -17.15 8.05 22.78
C ALA A 442 -17.25 7.56 21.32
N HIS A 443 -16.20 6.88 20.82
CA HIS A 443 -16.20 6.32 19.47
C HIS A 443 -17.22 5.17 19.32
N GLY A 444 -17.38 4.35 20.36
CA GLY A 444 -18.44 3.33 20.42
C GLY A 444 -19.85 3.94 20.34
N ALA A 445 -20.08 5.09 20.98
CA ALA A 445 -21.32 5.83 20.87
C ALA A 445 -21.53 6.37 19.44
N GLN A 446 -20.51 7.00 18.84
CA GLN A 446 -20.57 7.55 17.48
C GLN A 446 -20.95 6.47 16.45
N ILE A 447 -20.32 5.29 16.49
CA ILE A 447 -20.60 4.20 15.55
C ILE A 447 -22.00 3.58 15.77
N GLN A 448 -22.46 3.46 17.03
CA GLN A 448 -23.82 3.02 17.31
C GLN A 448 -24.87 4.01 16.79
N LEU A 449 -24.60 5.32 16.93
CA LEU A 449 -25.46 6.37 16.39
C LEU A 449 -25.53 6.34 14.86
N MET A 450 -24.41 6.02 14.19
CA MET A 450 -24.40 5.82 12.74
C MET A 450 -25.34 4.70 12.32
N HIS A 451 -25.21 3.51 12.91
CA HIS A 451 -26.04 2.36 12.54
C HIS A 451 -27.51 2.53 12.93
N ARG A 452 -27.80 3.13 14.09
CA ARG A 452 -29.18 3.25 14.60
C ARG A 452 -29.94 4.44 14.01
N PHE A 453 -29.27 5.57 13.80
CA PHE A 453 -29.93 6.84 13.42
C PHE A 453 -29.41 7.44 12.11
N GLY A 454 -28.44 6.80 11.45
CA GLY A 454 -27.84 7.34 10.23
C GLY A 454 -27.00 8.59 10.47
N ARG A 455 -26.50 8.79 11.70
CA ARG A 455 -25.59 9.91 12.01
C ARG A 455 -24.31 9.76 11.19
N PRO A 456 -23.89 10.77 10.40
CA PRO A 456 -22.64 10.71 9.66
C PRO A 456 -21.45 10.35 10.56
N TYR A 457 -20.63 9.42 10.11
CA TYR A 457 -19.47 8.90 10.86
C TYR A 457 -18.17 9.00 10.07
N TYR A 458 -18.25 8.93 8.73
CA TYR A 458 -17.08 8.96 7.86
C TYR A 458 -16.91 10.35 7.27
N TYR A 459 -16.14 11.21 7.93
CA TYR A 459 -15.86 12.56 7.45
C TYR A 459 -14.51 13.07 7.96
N GLY A 460 -14.00 14.10 7.29
CA GLY A 460 -12.71 14.72 7.57
C GLY A 460 -11.53 14.03 6.90
N ILE A 461 -10.43 14.77 6.79
CA ILE A 461 -9.22 14.31 6.09
C ILE A 461 -8.57 13.09 6.76
N ASN A 462 -8.61 12.99 8.09
CA ASN A 462 -8.07 11.84 8.82
C ASN A 462 -8.77 10.54 8.40
N THR A 463 -10.10 10.56 8.40
CA THR A 463 -10.94 9.43 7.99
C THR A 463 -10.69 9.05 6.54
N LEU A 464 -10.57 10.03 5.64
CA LEU A 464 -10.24 9.78 4.24
C LEU A 464 -8.86 9.09 4.11
N CYS A 465 -7.84 9.58 4.82
CA CYS A 465 -6.53 8.92 4.85
C CYS A 465 -6.62 7.49 5.42
N ASP A 466 -7.33 7.29 6.52
CA ASP A 466 -7.46 5.97 7.15
C ASP A 466 -8.21 4.97 6.25
N SER A 467 -9.21 5.44 5.50
CA SER A 467 -9.92 4.62 4.52
C SER A 467 -9.07 4.17 3.33
N GLY A 468 -7.92 4.82 3.10
CA GLY A 468 -6.94 4.40 2.11
C GLY A 468 -6.14 3.16 2.52
N SER A 469 -6.19 2.71 3.78
CA SER A 469 -5.51 1.49 4.26
C SER A 469 -4.06 1.35 3.78
N ASN A 470 -3.25 2.39 4.03
CA ASN A 470 -1.84 2.47 3.60
C ASN A 470 -1.59 2.35 2.08
N ASN A 471 -2.62 2.48 1.24
CA ASN A 471 -2.53 2.37 -0.21
C ASN A 471 -2.85 3.72 -0.89
N PRO A 472 -1.85 4.36 -1.54
CA PRO A 472 -2.03 5.64 -2.22
C PRO A 472 -3.12 5.64 -3.30
N GLU A 473 -3.19 4.58 -4.11
CA GLU A 473 -4.20 4.48 -5.18
C GLU A 473 -5.62 4.40 -4.60
N LEU A 474 -5.81 3.60 -3.55
CA LEU A 474 -7.11 3.52 -2.87
C LEU A 474 -7.51 4.87 -2.27
N PHE A 475 -6.57 5.57 -1.65
CA PHE A 475 -6.81 6.94 -1.18
C PHE A 475 -7.22 7.88 -2.32
N LEU A 476 -6.53 7.85 -3.47
CA LEU A 476 -6.86 8.69 -4.62
C LEU A 476 -8.25 8.37 -5.18
N GLN A 477 -8.60 7.08 -5.31
CA GLN A 477 -9.94 6.65 -5.78
C GLN A 477 -11.07 7.12 -4.86
N LEU A 478 -10.83 7.16 -3.55
CA LEU A 478 -11.79 7.67 -2.56
C LEU A 478 -11.86 9.21 -2.58
N ALA A 479 -10.71 9.87 -2.68
CA ALA A 479 -10.60 11.33 -2.75
C ALA A 479 -11.21 11.88 -4.05
N GLU A 480 -11.06 11.18 -5.17
CA GLU A 480 -11.62 11.51 -6.49
C GLU A 480 -13.10 11.92 -6.38
N ARG A 481 -13.92 11.08 -5.74
CA ARG A 481 -15.36 11.28 -5.59
C ARG A 481 -15.70 12.55 -4.81
N LEU A 482 -14.89 12.89 -3.81
CA LEU A 482 -15.05 14.11 -3.02
C LEU A 482 -14.62 15.34 -3.83
N VAL A 483 -13.48 15.26 -4.51
CA VAL A 483 -12.95 16.34 -5.35
C VAL A 483 -13.90 16.66 -6.50
N GLU A 484 -14.45 15.66 -7.19
CA GLU A 484 -15.46 15.87 -8.25
C GLU A 484 -16.70 16.59 -7.74
N GLN A 485 -17.19 16.23 -6.55
CA GLN A 485 -18.35 16.88 -5.96
C GLN A 485 -18.03 18.34 -5.60
N ALA A 486 -16.85 18.60 -5.05
CA ALA A 486 -16.39 19.95 -4.72
C ALA A 486 -16.19 20.81 -5.98
N GLU A 487 -15.57 20.26 -7.01
CA GLU A 487 -15.41 20.89 -8.33
C GLU A 487 -16.77 21.25 -8.93
N THR A 488 -17.72 20.31 -8.91
CA THR A 488 -19.10 20.54 -9.37
C THR A 488 -19.78 21.69 -8.62
N LYS A 489 -19.55 21.83 -7.31
CA LYS A 489 -20.07 22.97 -6.54
C LYS A 489 -19.42 24.28 -6.97
N ILE A 490 -18.10 24.31 -7.17
CA ILE A 490 -17.37 25.50 -7.62
C ILE A 490 -17.86 25.97 -8.98
N VAL A 491 -18.02 25.06 -9.95
CA VAL A 491 -18.53 25.34 -11.29
C VAL A 491 -19.96 25.91 -11.23
N ARG A 492 -20.76 25.46 -10.25
CA ARG A 492 -22.11 25.98 -9.99
C ARG A 492 -22.14 27.25 -9.12
N ASN A 493 -21.01 27.91 -8.92
CA ASN A 493 -20.85 29.09 -8.05
C ASN A 493 -21.33 28.87 -6.61
N ARG A 494 -21.19 27.65 -6.09
CA ARG A 494 -21.44 27.29 -4.68
C ARG A 494 -20.11 27.15 -3.94
N PRO A 495 -20.09 27.28 -2.60
CA PRO A 495 -18.89 27.00 -1.83
C PRO A 495 -18.45 25.54 -2.07
N ALA A 496 -17.14 25.33 -2.19
CA ALA A 496 -16.55 24.01 -2.41
C ALA A 496 -16.79 23.05 -1.23
N SER A 497 -17.09 23.60 -0.05
CA SER A 497 -17.17 22.84 1.20
C SER A 497 -18.17 21.68 1.13
N LEU A 498 -17.73 20.52 1.62
CA LEU A 498 -18.52 19.31 1.71
C LEU A 498 -18.92 19.07 3.16
N SER A 499 -20.23 18.96 3.40
CA SER A 499 -20.75 18.64 4.74
C SER A 499 -20.39 17.22 5.17
N SER A 500 -20.36 16.94 6.48
CA SER A 500 -20.11 15.60 7.02
C SER A 500 -21.07 14.55 6.46
N ARG A 501 -22.33 14.93 6.19
CA ARG A 501 -23.33 14.07 5.54
C ARG A 501 -22.99 13.75 4.09
N GLU A 502 -22.53 14.72 3.31
CA GLU A 502 -22.10 14.49 1.92
C GLU A 502 -20.86 13.60 1.88
N GLN A 503 -19.85 13.89 2.71
CA GLN A 503 -18.63 13.10 2.80
C GLN A 503 -18.92 11.64 3.17
N HIS A 504 -19.72 11.41 4.22
CA HIS A 504 -20.09 10.07 4.66
C HIS A 504 -20.80 9.28 3.55
N ARG A 505 -21.77 9.91 2.87
CA ARG A 505 -22.50 9.26 1.78
C ARG A 505 -21.55 8.88 0.63
N LEU A 506 -20.76 9.84 0.14
CA LEU A 506 -19.88 9.64 -1.02
C LEU A 506 -18.80 8.59 -0.73
N LEU A 507 -18.22 8.58 0.48
CA LEU A 507 -17.23 7.58 0.87
C LEU A 507 -17.84 6.19 0.95
N ARG A 508 -19.04 6.03 1.52
CA ARG A 508 -19.71 4.71 1.57
C ARG A 508 -20.14 4.20 0.20
N GLU A 509 -20.65 5.09 -0.66
CA GLU A 509 -20.96 4.79 -2.06
C GLU A 509 -19.69 4.30 -2.77
N ARG A 510 -18.60 5.07 -2.71
CA ARG A 510 -17.34 4.72 -3.36
C ARG A 510 -16.69 3.45 -2.81
N GLY A 511 -16.70 3.25 -1.49
CA GLY A 511 -16.22 2.01 -0.88
C GLY A 511 -17.02 0.78 -1.34
N SER A 512 -18.34 0.94 -1.52
CA SER A 512 -19.20 -0.12 -2.06
C SER A 512 -18.92 -0.41 -3.54
N GLU A 513 -18.75 0.64 -4.36
CA GLU A 513 -18.37 0.51 -5.77
C GLU A 513 -17.06 -0.30 -5.89
N ILE A 514 -16.04 0.02 -5.09
CA ILE A 514 -14.73 -0.65 -5.12
C ILE A 514 -14.83 -2.14 -4.76
N VAL A 515 -15.53 -2.48 -3.67
CA VAL A 515 -15.70 -3.88 -3.23
C VAL A 515 -16.51 -4.70 -4.25
N ASN A 516 -17.52 -4.09 -4.84
CA ASN A 516 -18.34 -4.73 -5.88
C ASN A 516 -17.58 -4.89 -7.20
N SER A 517 -16.61 -4.01 -7.49
CA SER A 517 -15.77 -4.08 -8.68
C SER A 517 -14.52 -4.95 -8.52
N TRP A 518 -14.35 -5.65 -7.39
CA TRP A 518 -13.20 -6.54 -7.20
C TRP A 518 -13.17 -7.66 -8.23
N THR A 519 -12.09 -7.67 -9.01
CA THR A 519 -11.81 -8.66 -10.05
C THR A 519 -10.37 -9.16 -9.88
N PHE A 520 -10.21 -10.29 -9.20
CA PHE A 520 -8.93 -10.97 -8.99
C PHE A 520 -9.16 -12.44 -8.61
N PRO A 521 -8.15 -13.32 -8.65
CA PRO A 521 -8.32 -14.72 -8.28
C PRO A 521 -8.87 -14.88 -6.85
N GLU A 522 -9.76 -15.86 -6.63
CA GLU A 522 -10.41 -16.09 -5.33
C GLU A 522 -11.29 -14.91 -4.83
N CYS A 523 -11.65 -13.92 -5.66
CA CYS A 523 -12.35 -12.72 -5.20
C CYS A 523 -13.71 -13.01 -4.53
N ASP A 524 -14.44 -14.03 -4.98
CA ASP A 524 -15.71 -14.42 -4.37
C ASP A 524 -15.52 -15.03 -2.97
N ASN A 525 -14.49 -15.89 -2.82
CA ASN A 525 -14.09 -16.45 -1.53
C ASN A 525 -13.59 -15.35 -0.58
N VAL A 526 -12.80 -14.39 -1.07
CA VAL A 526 -12.38 -13.22 -0.30
C VAL A 526 -13.59 -12.38 0.12
N ARG A 527 -14.55 -12.12 -0.78
CA ARG A 527 -15.76 -11.35 -0.46
C ARG A 527 -16.60 -12.04 0.61
N ALA A 528 -16.81 -13.36 0.50
CA ALA A 528 -17.53 -14.14 1.49
C ALA A 528 -16.84 -14.11 2.87
N LEU A 529 -15.51 -14.24 2.88
CA LEU A 529 -14.70 -14.15 4.11
C LEU A 529 -14.83 -12.78 4.78
N ILE A 530 -14.69 -11.70 4.00
CA ILE A 530 -14.83 -10.32 4.48
C ILE A 530 -16.25 -10.07 5.01
N GLU A 531 -17.29 -10.58 4.33
CA GLU A 531 -18.68 -10.44 4.76
C GLU A 531 -18.91 -11.12 6.11
N LEU A 532 -18.42 -12.36 6.28
CA LEU A 532 -18.49 -13.07 7.56
C LEU A 532 -17.82 -12.25 8.66
N ILE A 533 -16.55 -11.89 8.49
CA ILE A 533 -15.78 -11.16 9.51
C ILE A 533 -16.45 -9.82 9.84
N SER A 534 -16.91 -9.10 8.82
CA SER A 534 -17.59 -7.82 8.98
C SER A 534 -18.91 -7.95 9.73
N SER A 535 -19.67 -9.02 9.48
CA SER A 535 -20.92 -9.30 10.19
C SER A 535 -20.67 -9.55 11.69
N LEU A 536 -19.65 -10.35 12.02
CA LEU A 536 -19.25 -10.64 13.40
C LEU A 536 -18.76 -9.38 14.11
N CYS A 537 -17.91 -8.58 13.45
CA CYS A 537 -17.43 -7.30 13.95
C CYS A 537 -18.58 -6.33 14.23
N ARG A 538 -19.56 -6.25 13.32
CA ARG A 538 -20.74 -5.38 13.49
C ARG A 538 -21.60 -5.82 14.66
N VAL A 539 -21.89 -7.12 14.79
CA VAL A 539 -22.66 -7.67 15.92
C VAL A 539 -21.99 -7.34 17.25
N ALA A 540 -20.67 -7.52 17.35
CA ALA A 540 -19.94 -7.20 18.58
C ALA A 540 -19.88 -5.70 18.89
N THR A 541 -19.70 -4.86 17.87
CA THR A 541 -19.64 -3.39 17.99
C THR A 541 -20.98 -2.81 18.46
N LEU A 542 -22.09 -3.37 17.98
CA LEU A 542 -23.44 -2.89 18.31
C LEU A 542 -24.00 -3.44 19.63
N LYS A 543 -23.24 -4.26 20.37
CA LYS A 543 -23.62 -4.65 21.73
C LYS A 543 -23.77 -3.40 22.60
N GLU A 544 -24.84 -3.35 23.40
CA GLU A 544 -25.27 -2.14 24.10
C GLU A 544 -24.25 -1.63 25.12
N ASN A 545 -23.41 -2.52 25.66
CA ASN A 545 -22.32 -2.19 26.57
C ASN A 545 -21.00 -1.81 25.87
N ALA A 546 -20.96 -1.81 24.53
CA ALA A 546 -19.79 -1.56 23.69
C ALA A 546 -18.51 -2.23 24.25
N PRO A 547 -18.45 -3.57 24.30
CA PRO A 547 -17.41 -4.30 25.02
C PRO A 547 -16.01 -4.08 24.43
N LEU A 548 -15.95 -3.75 23.13
CA LEU A 548 -14.71 -3.47 22.39
C LEU A 548 -14.45 -1.97 22.23
N GLY A 549 -15.08 -1.13 23.06
CA GLY A 549 -14.90 0.32 23.04
C GLY A 549 -15.32 0.93 21.70
N ALA A 550 -14.34 1.38 20.91
CA ALA A 550 -14.55 2.02 19.61
C ALA A 550 -15.14 1.08 18.53
N GLY A 551 -15.25 -0.22 18.84
CA GLY A 551 -15.76 -1.25 17.94
C GLY A 551 -14.66 -2.15 17.41
N ALA A 552 -15.05 -3.12 16.60
CA ALA A 552 -14.15 -4.09 15.98
C ALA A 552 -14.12 -3.93 14.47
N ASN A 553 -12.93 -4.15 13.91
CA ASN A 553 -12.71 -4.24 12.46
C ASN A 553 -11.77 -5.39 12.10
N SER A 554 -11.50 -6.31 13.04
CA SER A 554 -10.56 -7.40 12.84
C SER A 554 -11.05 -8.73 13.43
N TYR A 555 -10.56 -9.83 12.87
CA TYR A 555 -10.76 -11.19 13.37
C TYR A 555 -9.42 -11.76 13.83
N GLY A 556 -9.35 -12.30 15.04
CA GLY A 556 -8.13 -12.84 15.63
C GLY A 556 -8.12 -14.37 15.58
N ILE A 557 -7.05 -14.93 15.04
CA ILE A 557 -6.72 -16.35 15.06
C ILE A 557 -5.53 -16.56 16.00
N PRO A 558 -5.45 -17.63 16.80
CA PRO A 558 -4.24 -17.94 17.56
C PRO A 558 -3.01 -17.99 16.64
N GLN A 559 -1.90 -17.38 17.07
CA GLN A 559 -0.71 -17.27 16.21
C GLN A 559 -0.12 -18.65 15.86
N SER A 560 -0.22 -19.63 16.76
CA SER A 560 0.18 -21.03 16.50
C SER A 560 -0.53 -21.59 15.28
N ASP A 561 -1.86 -21.48 15.28
CA ASP A 561 -2.73 -22.03 14.25
C ASP A 561 -2.47 -21.29 12.92
N PHE A 562 -2.29 -19.97 12.98
CA PHE A 562 -1.97 -19.18 11.79
C PHE A 562 -0.64 -19.60 11.13
N ASN A 563 0.37 -19.98 11.92
CA ASN A 563 1.66 -20.43 11.39
C ASN A 563 1.55 -21.76 10.64
N GLU A 564 0.62 -22.64 11.04
CA GLU A 564 0.38 -23.96 10.44
C GLU A 564 -0.60 -23.90 9.25
N LEU A 565 -1.29 -22.77 9.07
CA LEU A 565 -2.30 -22.54 8.03
C LEU A 565 -1.87 -22.94 6.60
N PRO A 566 -0.66 -22.60 6.09
CA PRO A 566 -0.27 -22.99 4.73
C PRO A 566 -0.27 -24.50 4.49
N ILE A 567 -0.03 -25.29 5.54
CA ILE A 567 0.06 -26.75 5.49
C ILE A 567 -1.31 -27.38 5.75
N GLU A 568 -1.99 -26.96 6.82
CA GLU A 568 -3.26 -27.57 7.24
C GLU A 568 -4.44 -27.16 6.36
N ASN A 569 -4.42 -25.94 5.83
CA ASN A 569 -5.49 -25.40 5.00
C ASN A 569 -4.95 -24.53 3.85
N PRO A 570 -4.31 -25.15 2.84
CA PRO A 570 -3.66 -24.43 1.75
C PRO A 570 -4.63 -23.58 0.93
N HIS A 571 -5.90 -23.99 0.84
CA HIS A 571 -6.92 -23.22 0.14
C HIS A 571 -7.24 -21.91 0.87
N LEU A 572 -7.49 -21.94 2.19
CA LEU A 572 -7.71 -20.71 2.96
C LEU A 572 -6.45 -19.83 2.99
N ALA A 573 -5.25 -20.43 3.04
CA ALA A 573 -4.00 -19.70 2.93
C ALA A 573 -3.92 -18.91 1.61
N ARG A 574 -4.32 -19.52 0.49
CA ARG A 574 -4.39 -18.87 -0.83
C ARG A 574 -5.45 -17.77 -0.88
N VAL A 575 -6.64 -17.99 -0.32
CA VAL A 575 -7.69 -16.95 -0.23
C VAL A 575 -7.17 -15.74 0.56
N LEU A 576 -6.52 -15.98 1.70
CA LEU A 576 -5.94 -14.91 2.53
C LEU A 576 -4.78 -14.20 1.84
N GLN A 577 -3.93 -14.93 1.11
CA GLN A 577 -2.87 -14.35 0.27
C GLN A 577 -3.45 -13.33 -0.71
N PHE A 578 -4.51 -13.67 -1.45
CA PHE A 578 -5.18 -12.73 -2.35
C PHE A 578 -5.89 -11.60 -1.60
N GLY A 579 -6.54 -11.88 -0.47
CA GLY A 579 -7.13 -10.86 0.40
C GLY A 579 -6.13 -9.79 0.86
N ILE A 580 -4.91 -10.21 1.22
CA ILE A 580 -3.81 -9.31 1.58
C ILE A 580 -3.28 -8.57 0.35
N SER A 581 -3.04 -9.31 -0.74
CA SER A 581 -2.45 -8.78 -1.97
C SER A 581 -3.27 -7.65 -2.58
N TYR A 582 -4.59 -7.71 -2.46
CA TYR A 582 -5.52 -6.68 -2.97
C TYR A 582 -6.05 -5.73 -1.89
N ASN A 583 -5.42 -5.68 -0.70
CA ASN A 583 -5.77 -4.78 0.41
C ASN A 583 -7.23 -4.92 0.90
N ALA A 584 -7.82 -6.11 0.75
CA ALA A 584 -9.07 -6.48 1.40
C ALA A 584 -8.84 -6.80 2.89
N ILE A 585 -7.65 -7.33 3.22
CA ILE A 585 -7.22 -7.70 4.57
C ILE A 585 -5.82 -7.12 4.84
N GLN A 586 -5.58 -6.63 6.05
CA GLN A 586 -4.25 -6.34 6.58
C GLN A 586 -3.93 -7.35 7.68
N LEU A 587 -2.73 -7.93 7.62
CA LEU A 587 -2.27 -8.90 8.60
C LEU A 587 -1.60 -8.19 9.78
N VAL A 588 -1.89 -8.63 11.00
CA VAL A 588 -1.19 -8.18 12.21
C VAL A 588 -0.78 -9.38 13.04
N GLN A 589 0.47 -9.77 12.89
CA GLN A 589 1.02 -10.94 13.59
C GLN A 589 1.50 -10.60 15.01
N ASN A 590 1.61 -11.63 15.84
CA ASN A 590 2.16 -11.55 17.19
C ASN A 590 1.45 -10.52 18.09
N HIS A 591 0.16 -10.30 17.86
CA HIS A 591 -0.64 -9.37 18.66
C HIS A 591 -0.90 -9.95 20.05
N LYS A 592 -0.22 -9.41 21.06
CA LYS A 592 -0.36 -9.88 22.45
C LYS A 592 -1.67 -9.39 23.08
N THR A 593 -2.52 -10.31 23.51
CA THR A 593 -3.77 -10.00 24.22
C THR A 593 -4.11 -11.11 25.20
N LYS A 594 -4.47 -10.76 26.43
CA LYS A 594 -4.85 -11.70 27.51
C LYS A 594 -3.82 -12.79 27.87
N GLY A 595 -2.56 -12.62 27.47
CA GLY A 595 -1.50 -13.60 27.71
C GLY A 595 -1.13 -14.41 26.47
N ASP A 596 -2.01 -14.41 25.46
CA ASP A 596 -1.85 -15.15 24.22
C ASP A 596 -1.37 -14.26 23.08
N LEU A 597 -0.85 -14.90 22.02
CA LEU A 597 -0.46 -14.26 20.77
C LEU A 597 -1.50 -14.56 19.69
N TRP A 598 -1.93 -13.51 19.02
CA TRP A 598 -2.96 -13.57 17.98
C TRP A 598 -2.41 -13.04 16.66
N CYS A 599 -2.85 -13.63 15.56
CA CYS A 599 -2.76 -13.06 14.23
C CYS A 599 -4.11 -12.41 13.89
N LEU A 600 -4.13 -11.09 13.68
CA LEU A 600 -5.35 -10.36 13.35
C LEU A 600 -5.48 -10.18 11.84
N LEU A 601 -6.65 -10.50 11.33
CA LEU A 601 -7.12 -10.16 10.00
C LEU A 601 -7.92 -8.85 10.08
N GLU A 602 -7.25 -7.71 9.88
CA GLU A 602 -7.89 -6.39 9.85
C GLU A 602 -8.58 -6.14 8.50
N ILE A 603 -9.84 -5.72 8.51
CA ILE A 603 -10.59 -5.43 7.29
C ILE A 603 -10.09 -4.13 6.64
N GLY A 604 -9.81 -4.19 5.34
CA GLY A 604 -9.36 -3.06 4.53
C GLY A 604 -10.34 -1.89 4.51
N GLY A 605 -9.87 -0.71 4.15
CA GLY A 605 -10.59 0.54 4.33
C GLY A 605 -11.84 0.67 3.45
N ALA A 606 -11.78 0.23 2.19
CA ALA A 606 -12.94 0.18 1.29
C ALA A 606 -14.03 -0.76 1.81
N ALA A 607 -13.65 -1.96 2.26
CA ALA A 607 -14.56 -2.91 2.88
C ALA A 607 -15.15 -2.38 4.19
N SER A 608 -14.34 -1.71 5.02
CA SER A 608 -14.80 -1.06 6.24
C SER A 608 -15.85 0.03 5.96
N LEU A 609 -15.69 0.84 4.90
CA LEU A 609 -16.69 1.82 4.47
C LEU A 609 -17.99 1.15 3.99
N HIS A 610 -17.86 0.08 3.21
CA HIS A 610 -18.98 -0.68 2.67
C HIS A 610 -19.85 -1.27 3.81
N TYR A 611 -19.23 -2.05 4.71
CA TYR A 611 -19.92 -2.74 5.80
C TYR A 611 -20.22 -1.85 7.02
N GLY A 612 -19.71 -0.62 7.07
CA GLY A 612 -19.97 0.31 8.16
C GLY A 612 -19.16 0.00 9.43
N LEU A 613 -17.89 -0.35 9.29
CA LEU A 613 -16.96 -0.66 10.38
C LEU A 613 -16.10 0.56 10.79
N PRO A 614 -15.63 0.63 12.05
CA PRO A 614 -14.73 1.69 12.47
C PRO A 614 -13.31 1.53 11.88
N PHE A 615 -12.55 2.62 11.77
CA PHE A 615 -11.11 2.60 11.45
C PHE A 615 -10.20 2.54 12.69
N TYR A 616 -10.79 2.41 13.88
CA TYR A 616 -10.04 2.27 15.12
C TYR A 616 -9.41 0.89 15.19
N ARG A 617 -8.09 0.84 15.36
CA ARG A 617 -7.33 -0.41 15.47
C ARG A 617 -7.35 -0.95 16.90
N GLY A 618 -7.33 -2.28 17.02
CA GLY A 618 -7.13 -3.01 18.28
C GLY A 618 -8.37 -3.72 18.83
N GLY A 619 -9.58 -3.40 18.34
CA GLY A 619 -10.78 -4.19 18.64
C GLY A 619 -10.91 -5.35 17.66
N PHE A 620 -10.89 -6.59 18.15
CA PHE A 620 -11.03 -7.79 17.33
C PHE A 620 -11.98 -8.82 17.94
N ILE A 621 -12.46 -9.73 17.09
CA ILE A 621 -13.25 -10.90 17.47
C ILE A 621 -12.31 -12.10 17.58
N GLU A 622 -12.31 -12.76 18.73
CA GLU A 622 -11.59 -14.02 18.93
C GLU A 622 -12.32 -15.13 18.18
N GLY A 623 -11.60 -15.91 17.37
CA GLY A 623 -12.17 -17.03 16.63
C GLY A 623 -11.12 -18.04 16.15
N SER A 624 -11.45 -18.86 15.15
CA SER A 624 -10.63 -20.01 14.71
C SER A 624 -10.57 -20.15 13.19
N ILE A 625 -9.56 -20.88 12.70
CA ILE A 625 -9.40 -21.22 11.28
C ILE A 625 -10.62 -22.00 10.75
N HIS A 626 -11.22 -22.84 11.58
CA HIS A 626 -12.37 -23.66 11.19
C HIS A 626 -13.58 -22.82 10.77
N GLU A 627 -13.91 -21.77 11.54
CA GLU A 627 -15.03 -20.87 11.22
C GLU A 627 -14.84 -20.16 9.87
N LEU A 628 -13.62 -19.75 9.56
CA LEU A 628 -13.30 -19.11 8.28
C LEU A 628 -13.37 -20.12 7.11
N SER A 629 -12.91 -21.34 7.36
CA SER A 629 -12.83 -22.40 6.34
C SER A 629 -14.19 -22.91 5.88
N VAL A 630 -15.20 -22.87 6.74
CA VAL A 630 -16.58 -23.30 6.39
C VAL A 630 -17.24 -22.33 5.40
N THR A 631 -16.76 -21.09 5.33
CA THR A 631 -17.38 -20.01 4.55
C THR A 631 -16.89 -19.95 3.10
N ILE A 632 -15.71 -20.50 2.82
CA ILE A 632 -15.11 -20.50 1.49
C ILE A 632 -15.60 -21.71 0.68
N THR A 633 -15.94 -21.50 -0.59
CA THR A 633 -16.34 -22.58 -1.49
C THR A 633 -15.08 -23.21 -2.09
N ARG A 634 -15.05 -24.55 -2.15
CA ARG A 634 -13.92 -25.30 -2.73
C ARG A 634 -13.80 -25.15 -4.23
#